data_AF-A0A7S2NHC4-F1
#
_entry.id   AF-A0A7S2NHC4-F1
#
_cell.length_a   1.000
_cell.length_b   1.000
_cell.length_c   1.000
_cell.angle_alpha   90.00
_cell.angle_beta   90.00
_cell.angle_gamma   90.00
#
_symmetry.space_group_name_H-M   'P 1'
#
loop_
_entity.id
_entity.type
_entity.pdbx_description
1 polymer ?
#
loop_
_entity_poly.entity_id
_entity_poly.type
_entity_poly.pdbx_seq_one_letter_code
_entity_poly.pdbx_strand_id
1 'polypeptide(L)'
;ETVASYKTMHDNIDEFIKNANATFKAKGYPLRLTNWFSVWSMLYETPGRYHWMFQYYLKDAGVNLSWVGTGRLLFSLEWKKADFDRLLQQILIACEAMQQGGWWEAPKANIKVKLAGEIGGAILKNAMSAFTGSA
;
A
#
# COMPACT_ATOMS: atom_id res chain seq x y z
N GLU A 1 -7.61 -22.59 29.17
CA GLU A 1 -7.81 -21.15 28.89
C GLU A 1 -7.16 -20.68 27.58
N THR A 2 -5.94 -21.12 27.26
CA THR A 2 -5.14 -20.62 26.13
C THR A 2 -5.79 -20.69 24.75
N VAL A 3 -6.40 -21.83 24.36
CA VAL A 3 -6.95 -22.03 23.00
C VAL A 3 -8.13 -21.10 22.69
N ALA A 4 -9.01 -20.88 23.68
CA ALA A 4 -10.17 -20.02 23.51
C ALA A 4 -9.74 -18.56 23.25
N SER A 5 -8.73 -18.07 23.97
CA SER A 5 -8.19 -16.72 23.78
C SER A 5 -7.60 -16.51 22.39
N TYR A 6 -6.83 -17.49 21.87
CA TYR A 6 -6.32 -17.42 20.49
C TYR A 6 -7.44 -17.43 19.45
N LYS A 7 -8.50 -18.23 19.65
CA LYS A 7 -9.66 -18.21 18.76
C LYS A 7 -10.33 -16.84 18.75
N THR A 8 -10.63 -16.29 19.92
CA THR A 8 -11.24 -14.96 20.05
C THR A 8 -10.38 -13.87 19.40
N MET A 9 -9.05 -13.93 19.58
CA MET A 9 -8.13 -13.01 18.91
C MET A 9 -8.24 -13.12 17.38
N HIS A 10 -8.23 -14.34 16.82
CA HIS A 10 -8.37 -14.53 15.37
C HIS A 10 -9.72 -14.02 14.85
N ASP A 11 -10.82 -14.34 15.53
CA ASP A 11 -12.16 -13.88 15.14
C ASP A 11 -12.21 -12.32 15.13
N ASN A 12 -11.65 -11.66 16.15
CA ASN A 12 -11.58 -10.20 16.23
C ASN A 12 -10.74 -9.59 15.11
N ILE A 13 -9.59 -10.21 14.77
CA ILE A 13 -8.73 -9.75 13.69
C ILE A 13 -9.46 -9.88 12.35
N ASP A 14 -10.11 -11.01 12.08
CA ASP A 14 -10.84 -11.22 10.84
C ASP A 14 -12.00 -10.22 10.68
N GLU A 15 -12.73 -9.94 11.76
CA GLU A 15 -13.77 -8.91 11.78
C GLU A 15 -13.18 -7.51 11.50
N PHE A 16 -12.09 -7.14 12.17
CA PHE A 16 -11.39 -5.88 11.96
C PHE A 16 -10.93 -5.73 10.50
N ILE A 17 -10.27 -6.75 9.93
CA ILE A 17 -9.77 -6.74 8.54
C ILE A 17 -10.94 -6.57 7.56
N LYS A 18 -12.03 -7.30 7.76
CA LYS A 18 -13.24 -7.20 6.92
C LYS A 18 -13.84 -5.79 6.98
N ASN A 19 -14.01 -5.23 8.18
CA ASN A 19 -14.57 -3.90 8.38
C ASN A 19 -13.67 -2.80 7.81
N ALA A 20 -12.36 -2.87 8.06
CA ALA A 20 -11.37 -1.93 7.54
C ALA A 20 -11.39 -1.90 6.01
N ASN A 21 -11.34 -3.06 5.35
CA ASN A 21 -11.35 -3.17 3.90
C ASN A 21 -12.66 -2.64 3.28
N ALA A 22 -13.82 -2.93 3.89
CA ALA A 22 -15.09 -2.37 3.45
C ALA A 22 -15.09 -0.84 3.54
N THR A 23 -14.53 -0.29 4.63
CA THR A 23 -14.44 1.15 4.87
C THR A 23 -13.49 1.83 3.88
N PHE A 24 -12.32 1.25 3.62
CA PHE A 24 -11.35 1.78 2.65
C PHE A 24 -11.94 1.82 1.25
N LYS A 25 -12.61 0.74 0.84
CA LYS A 25 -13.32 0.68 -0.45
C LYS A 25 -14.41 1.74 -0.56
N ALA A 26 -15.24 1.90 0.48
CA ALA A 26 -16.31 2.90 0.49
C ALA A 26 -15.77 4.34 0.40
N LYS A 27 -14.59 4.61 0.97
CA LYS A 27 -13.91 5.91 0.92
C LYS A 27 -12.97 6.10 -0.29
N GLY A 28 -12.80 5.06 -1.11
CA GLY A 28 -11.91 5.11 -2.28
C GLY A 28 -10.43 5.14 -1.95
N TYR A 29 -10.01 4.63 -0.78
CA TYR A 29 -8.59 4.50 -0.45
C TYR A 29 -7.99 3.26 -1.10
N PRO A 30 -6.82 3.34 -1.77
CA PRO A 30 -6.21 2.22 -2.47
C PRO A 30 -5.45 1.28 -1.50
N LEU A 31 -6.05 0.98 -0.35
CA LEU A 31 -5.45 0.23 0.75
C LEU A 31 -6.29 -1.02 1.05
N ARG A 32 -5.62 -2.14 1.27
CA ARG A 32 -6.23 -3.40 1.70
C ARG A 32 -5.40 -4.02 2.80
N LEU A 33 -6.04 -4.46 3.86
CA LEU A 33 -5.42 -5.28 4.90
C LEU A 33 -5.63 -6.76 4.59
N THR A 34 -4.62 -7.55 4.93
CA THR A 34 -4.67 -9.01 4.91
C THR A 34 -4.04 -9.53 6.18
N ASN A 35 -4.47 -10.70 6.63
CA ASN A 35 -3.88 -11.38 7.77
C ASN A 35 -3.66 -12.87 7.51
N TRP A 36 -2.73 -13.42 8.27
CA TRP A 36 -2.52 -14.84 8.48
C TRP A 36 -2.38 -15.04 9.99
N PHE A 37 -3.46 -15.46 10.64
CA PHE A 37 -3.59 -15.45 12.10
C PHE A 37 -3.35 -14.05 12.68
N SER A 38 -2.42 -13.90 13.63
CA SER A 38 -2.05 -12.62 14.24
C SER A 38 -1.08 -11.76 13.42
N VAL A 39 -0.54 -12.31 12.33
CA VAL A 39 0.33 -11.57 11.41
C VAL A 39 -0.52 -10.89 10.36
N TRP A 40 -0.28 -9.60 10.11
CA TRP A 40 -1.04 -8.84 9.12
C TRP A 40 -0.14 -7.93 8.30
N SER A 41 -0.65 -7.51 7.14
CA SER A 41 0.05 -6.67 6.19
C SER A 41 -0.90 -5.65 5.58
N MET A 42 -0.34 -4.51 5.16
CA MET A 42 -1.07 -3.54 4.35
C MET A 42 -0.58 -3.63 2.90
N LEU A 43 -1.52 -3.83 2.01
CA LEU A 43 -1.35 -3.97 0.57
C LEU A 43 -1.99 -2.76 -0.12
N TYR A 44 -1.46 -2.41 -1.29
CA TYR A 44 -2.02 -1.34 -2.10
C TYR A 44 -2.71 -1.92 -3.34
N GLU A 45 -3.95 -1.49 -3.61
CA GLU A 45 -4.76 -2.03 -4.71
C GLU A 45 -4.43 -1.39 -6.06
N THR A 46 -3.82 -0.21 -6.06
CA THR A 46 -3.37 0.49 -7.27
C THR A 46 -1.85 0.63 -7.29
N PRO A 47 -1.21 0.82 -8.45
CA PRO A 47 0.19 1.24 -8.50
C PRO A 47 0.34 2.66 -7.93
N GLY A 48 1.36 2.89 -7.10
CA GLY A 48 1.65 4.22 -6.54
C GLY A 48 3.12 4.37 -6.21
N ARG A 49 3.74 5.46 -6.70
CA ARG A 49 5.16 5.77 -6.46
C ARG A 49 5.43 6.17 -5.01
N TYR A 50 4.42 6.73 -4.35
CA TYR A 50 4.56 7.38 -3.04
C TYR A 50 3.98 6.58 -1.88
N HIS A 51 3.64 5.30 -2.10
CA HIS A 51 3.14 4.42 -1.03
C HIS A 51 4.08 4.28 0.16
N TRP A 52 5.39 4.41 -0.06
CA TRP A 52 6.38 4.42 1.02
C TRP A 52 6.18 5.58 2.01
N MET A 53 5.51 6.67 1.60
CA MET A 53 5.22 7.82 2.46
C MET A 53 4.14 7.51 3.49
N PHE A 54 3.27 6.53 3.24
CA PHE A 54 2.13 6.24 4.11
C PHE A 54 2.55 5.89 5.54
N GLN A 55 3.72 5.28 5.74
CA GLN A 55 4.25 5.01 7.08
C GLN A 55 4.49 6.27 7.92
N TYR A 56 4.80 7.41 7.29
CA TYR A 56 4.96 8.69 7.98
C TYR A 56 3.62 9.29 8.36
N TYR A 57 2.62 9.22 7.47
CA TYR A 57 1.24 9.60 7.81
C TYR A 57 0.67 8.75 8.94
N LEU A 58 0.96 7.45 8.96
CA LEU A 58 0.60 6.57 10.05
C LEU A 58 1.28 7.00 11.36
N LYS A 59 2.57 7.34 11.32
CA LYS A 59 3.27 7.86 12.50
C LYS A 59 2.63 9.13 13.02
N ASP A 60 2.29 10.07 12.15
CA ASP A 60 1.67 11.34 12.53
C ASP A 60 0.27 11.13 13.12
N ALA A 61 -0.47 10.13 12.64
CA ALA A 61 -1.72 9.65 13.24
C ALA A 61 -1.51 8.77 14.49
N GLY A 62 -0.28 8.65 15.01
CA GLY A 62 0.00 7.90 16.24
C GLY A 62 0.07 6.37 16.08
N VAL A 63 0.21 5.86 14.85
CA VAL A 63 0.46 4.44 14.54
C VAL A 63 1.95 4.25 14.22
N ASN A 64 2.68 3.69 15.18
CA ASN A 64 4.10 3.37 14.98
C ASN A 64 4.27 2.00 14.32
N LEU A 65 4.83 2.00 13.11
CA LEU A 65 5.28 0.77 12.43
C LEU A 65 6.74 0.47 12.75
N SER A 66 7.18 -0.74 12.42
CA SER A 66 8.57 -1.20 12.57
C SER A 66 9.58 -0.56 11.60
N TRP A 67 9.19 0.48 10.84
CA TRP A 67 10.00 1.23 9.85
C TRP A 67 10.62 0.40 8.71
N VAL A 68 10.36 -0.91 8.67
CA VAL A 68 10.72 -1.80 7.56
C VAL A 68 9.59 -1.92 6.51
N GLY A 69 8.62 -1.01 6.55
CA GLY A 69 7.47 -0.96 5.64
C GLY A 69 6.19 -1.59 6.18
N THR A 70 5.26 -1.92 5.27
CA THR A 70 3.89 -2.40 5.59
C THR A 70 3.72 -3.92 5.48
N GLY A 71 4.82 -4.67 5.34
CA GLY A 71 4.80 -6.07 4.93
C GLY A 71 4.53 -7.09 6.06
N ARG A 72 4.94 -6.83 7.31
CA ARG A 72 4.77 -7.78 8.42
C ARG A 72 4.56 -7.06 9.74
N LEU A 73 3.31 -7.00 10.16
CA LEU A 73 2.83 -6.43 11.41
C LEU A 73 2.24 -7.54 12.27
N LEU A 74 2.20 -7.35 13.60
CA LEU A 74 1.71 -8.37 14.52
C LEU A 74 0.72 -7.77 15.52
N PHE A 75 -0.36 -8.49 15.78
CA PHE A 75 -1.23 -8.23 16.92
C PHE A 75 -0.77 -9.05 18.13
N SER A 76 -0.82 -8.43 19.31
CA SER A 76 -0.63 -9.12 20.58
C SER A 76 -1.96 -9.73 21.05
N LEU A 77 -1.90 -10.80 21.85
CA LEU A 77 -3.07 -11.47 22.42
C LEU A 77 -3.94 -10.54 23.28
N GLU A 78 -3.35 -9.47 23.81
CA GLU A 78 -4.02 -8.49 24.68
C GLU A 78 -4.94 -7.52 23.94
N TRP A 79 -4.94 -7.53 22.60
CA TRP A 79 -5.75 -6.61 21.81
C TRP A 79 -7.24 -6.89 21.97
N LYS A 80 -7.98 -5.84 22.30
CA LYS A 80 -9.44 -5.87 22.44
C LYS A 80 -10.08 -5.13 21.28
N LYS A 81 -11.39 -5.31 21.12
CA LYS A 81 -12.16 -4.65 20.06
C LYS A 81 -11.93 -3.12 20.01
N ALA A 82 -11.85 -2.47 21.17
CA ALA A 82 -11.59 -1.03 21.26
C ALA A 82 -10.22 -0.63 20.67
N ASP A 83 -9.20 -1.49 20.78
CA ASP A 83 -7.87 -1.23 20.21
C ASP A 83 -7.91 -1.31 18.68
N PHE A 84 -8.64 -2.29 18.13
CA PHE A 84 -8.88 -2.42 16.68
C PHE A 84 -9.67 -1.23 16.13
N ASP A 85 -10.74 -0.80 16.82
CA ASP A 85 -11.55 0.35 16.44
C ASP A 85 -10.68 1.63 16.44
N ARG A 86 -9.84 1.81 17.47
CA ARG A 86 -8.88 2.92 17.56
C ARG A 86 -7.85 2.86 16.42
N LEU A 87 -7.29 1.69 16.13
CA LEU A 87 -6.34 1.51 15.03
C LEU A 87 -6.97 1.88 13.69
N LEU A 88 -8.19 1.43 13.42
CA LEU A 88 -8.91 1.78 12.19
C LEU A 88 -9.07 3.29 12.05
N GLN A 89 -9.48 3.97 13.13
CA GLN A 89 -9.64 5.43 13.13
C GLN A 89 -8.33 6.14 12.77
N GLN A 90 -7.20 5.73 13.36
CA GLN A 90 -5.91 6.36 13.05
C GLN A 90 -5.42 6.06 11.62
N ILE A 91 -5.66 4.84 11.12
CA ILE A 91 -5.37 4.52 9.70
C ILE A 91 -6.21 5.41 8.78
N LEU A 92 -7.48 5.65 9.09
CA LEU A 92 -8.35 6.50 8.28
C LEU A 92 -7.89 7.98 8.27
N ILE A 93 -7.43 8.50 9.42
CA ILE A 93 -6.83 9.84 9.52
C ILE A 93 -5.58 9.92 8.63
N ALA A 94 -4.71 8.92 8.68
CA ALA A 94 -3.53 8.85 7.83
C ALA A 94 -3.89 8.78 6.33
N CYS A 95 -4.91 7.99 5.97
CA CYS A 95 -5.40 7.88 4.59
C CYS A 95 -5.92 9.21 4.06
N GLU A 96 -6.70 9.93 4.87
CA GLU A 96 -7.26 11.24 4.54
C GLU A 96 -6.14 12.28 4.36
N ALA A 97 -5.20 12.36 5.29
CA ALA A 97 -4.06 13.28 5.19
C ALA A 97 -3.21 13.03 3.94
N MET A 98 -2.95 11.76 3.61
CA MET A 98 -2.22 11.39 2.39
C MET A 98 -3.01 11.71 1.11
N GLN A 99 -4.35 11.63 1.16
CA GLN A 99 -5.24 12.01 0.06
C GLN A 99 -5.25 13.52 -0.16
N GLN A 100 -5.38 14.30 0.89
CA GLN A 100 -5.33 15.77 0.84
C GLN A 100 -3.97 16.26 0.33
N GLY A 101 -2.89 15.52 0.62
CA GLY A 101 -1.56 15.77 0.06
C GLY A 101 -1.37 15.35 -1.41
N GLY A 102 -2.34 14.68 -2.04
CA GLY A 102 -2.25 14.25 -3.44
C GLY A 102 -1.33 13.04 -3.67
N TRP A 103 -0.98 12.29 -2.62
CA TRP A 103 0.05 11.23 -2.71
C TRP A 103 -0.50 9.85 -3.09
N TRP A 104 -1.82 9.70 -3.18
CA TRP A 104 -2.47 8.51 -3.74
C TRP A 104 -2.55 8.50 -5.27
N GLU A 105 -2.12 9.57 -5.94
CA GLU A 105 -2.22 9.68 -7.40
C GLU A 105 -1.43 8.58 -8.13
N ALA A 106 -2.11 7.92 -9.08
CA ALA A 106 -1.48 6.95 -9.96
C ALA A 106 -0.42 7.64 -10.86
N PRO A 107 0.63 6.91 -11.29
CA PRO A 107 1.64 7.46 -12.19
C PRO A 107 1.00 8.01 -13.49
N LYS A 108 1.19 9.31 -13.76
CA LYS A 108 0.67 9.97 -14.97
C LYS A 108 1.41 9.58 -16.26
N ALA A 109 2.60 8.98 -16.17
CA ALA A 109 3.44 8.71 -17.33
C ALA A 109 3.07 7.40 -18.03
N ASN A 110 2.45 7.48 -19.22
CA ASN A 110 2.35 6.34 -20.14
C ASN A 110 3.70 6.14 -20.85
N ILE A 111 4.62 5.45 -20.16
CA ILE A 111 5.97 5.18 -20.66
C ILE A 111 5.96 4.38 -21.97
N LYS A 112 4.90 3.61 -22.27
CA LYS A 112 4.87 2.75 -23.46
C LYS A 112 5.03 3.54 -24.76
N VAL A 113 4.35 4.67 -24.89
CA VAL A 113 4.42 5.52 -26.10
C VAL A 113 5.79 6.16 -26.22
N LYS A 114 6.32 6.70 -25.11
CA LYS A 114 7.64 7.34 -25.09
C LYS A 114 8.76 6.34 -25.39
N LEU A 115 8.69 5.15 -24.79
CA LEU A 115 9.64 4.06 -24.98
C LEU A 115 9.60 3.52 -26.42
N ALA A 116 8.43 3.36 -27.02
CA ALA A 116 8.31 2.95 -28.41
C ALA A 116 8.96 3.97 -29.37
N GLY A 117 8.77 5.27 -29.11
CA GLY A 117 9.44 6.34 -29.86
C GLY A 117 10.96 6.33 -29.70
N GLU A 118 11.45 6.13 -28.46
CA GLU A 118 12.89 6.04 -28.18
C GLU A 118 13.54 4.82 -28.85
N ILE A 119 12.89 3.64 -28.78
CA ILE A 119 13.36 2.42 -29.44
C ILE A 119 13.37 2.59 -30.97
N GLY A 120 12.27 3.10 -31.54
CA GLY A 120 12.18 3.36 -32.98
C GLY A 120 13.24 4.35 -33.46
N GLY A 121 13.44 5.45 -32.74
CA GLY A 121 14.48 6.43 -33.02
C GLY A 121 15.89 5.85 -32.94
N ALA A 122 16.16 5.00 -31.94
CA ALA A 122 17.46 4.33 -31.80
C ALA A 122 17.74 3.33 -32.94
N ILE A 123 16.73 2.55 -33.35
CA ILE A 123 16.84 1.64 -34.50
C ILE A 123 17.13 2.43 -35.78
N LEU A 124 16.39 3.51 -36.03
CA LEU A 124 16.59 4.35 -37.22
C LEU A 124 17.99 4.99 -37.23
N LYS A 125 18.45 5.48 -36.08
CA LYS A 125 19.78 6.09 -35.92
C LYS A 125 20.90 5.07 -36.18
N ASN A 126 20.76 3.84 -35.67
CA ASN A 126 21.73 2.76 -35.93
C ASN A 126 21.71 2.31 -37.39
N ALA A 127 20.53 2.24 -38.03
CA ALA A 127 20.42 1.91 -39.44
C ALA A 127 21.07 2.99 -40.32
N MET A 128 20.86 4.27 -40.00
CA MET A 128 21.51 5.38 -40.72
C MET A 128 23.02 5.41 -40.49
N SER A 129 23.51 5.17 -39.26
CA SER A 129 24.96 5.12 -39.01
C SER A 129 25.65 3.95 -39.72
N ALA A 130 24.95 2.82 -39.86
CA ALA A 130 25.45 1.67 -40.63
C ALA A 130 25.52 1.98 -42.14
N PHE A 131 24.62 2.83 -42.65
CA PHE A 131 24.61 3.27 -44.05
C PHE A 131 25.67 4.35 -44.36
N THR A 132 26.01 5.20 -43.39
CA THR A 132 27.02 6.26 -43.57
C THR A 132 28.44 5.82 -43.23
N GLY A 133 28.62 4.64 -42.62
CA GLY A 133 29.93 4.07 -42.23
C GLY A 133 30.62 3.20 -43.30
N SER A 134 30.04 3.08 -44.50
CA SER A 134 30.61 2.38 -45.64
C SER A 134 30.97 3.38 -46.75
N ALA A 135 32.04 4.14 -46.54
CA ALA A 135 32.75 4.90 -47.56
C ALA A 135 34.25 4.85 -47.27
#